data_AF-A0A3A1PGT8-F1
#
_entry.id   AF-A0A3A1PGT8-F1
#
_cell.length_a   1.000
_cell.length_b   1.000
_cell.length_c   1.000
_cell.angle_alpha   90.00
_cell.angle_beta   90.00
_cell.angle_gamma   90.00
#
_symmetry.space_group_name_H-M   'P 1'
#
loop_
_entity.id
_entity.type
_entity.pdbx_description
1 polymer ?
#
loop_
_entity_poly.entity_id
_entity_poly.type
_entity_poly.pdbx_seq_one_letter_code
_entity_poly.pdbx_strand_id
1 'polypeptide(L)'
;MKIHPLITKSAELADLCERLAEHDFVCVDTEFMRENTYYPLLCLIQIGNNEEAAAVDPLAKGIDLTPLWNLLCENEDVLKVFHAGGQDVEIVYNFTGKTPHPIFDTQIAMMAISQSEQIGYANLVESWLGKTIDKGARFTDWSRRPLTERQIEYAIGDVTYLADIFPRILKKLIKTDRGHWLDAEMEKLADPANYANDLELAWRRIRAPGRNPAVLGRLKALAAWRETEAQGKDIPRGRIIRDETLADIASHPPKKQADLAKVRGLSQAWAENDIGKRLMKVIAGAEPLPSDELPERSGRGAPLGKEGALVADLLKLLLKIRCREIDVASRLLTRSDEMESLAAGIRKLPVLEGWRYEVFGRDALELVEGRLAFAVEKGRLKMTHIDDVEADGAAQAAAE
;
A
#
# COMPACT_ATOMS: atom_id res chain seq x y z
N MET A 1 8.09 0.13 30.90
CA MET A 1 8.02 1.23 29.94
C MET A 1 7.58 2.51 30.63
N LYS A 2 8.34 3.59 30.50
CA LYS A 2 8.02 4.94 30.96
C LYS A 2 7.14 5.64 29.93
N ILE A 3 5.97 6.11 30.34
CA ILE A 3 5.10 6.91 29.48
C ILE A 3 5.30 8.38 29.80
N HIS A 4 5.67 9.18 28.81
CA HIS A 4 5.85 10.61 28.99
C HIS A 4 4.51 11.36 28.89
N PRO A 5 4.38 12.52 29.56
CA PRO A 5 3.31 13.46 29.26
C PRO A 5 3.32 13.85 27.78
N LEU A 6 2.18 14.35 27.28
CA LEU A 6 2.06 14.87 25.91
C LEU A 6 3.16 15.92 25.64
N ILE A 7 4.03 15.62 24.67
CA ILE A 7 5.13 16.50 24.29
C ILE A 7 4.59 17.64 23.43
N THR A 8 4.79 18.86 23.91
CA THR A 8 4.34 20.09 23.25
C THR A 8 5.46 21.12 23.07
N LYS A 9 6.69 20.79 23.49
CA LYS A 9 7.85 21.68 23.44
C LYS A 9 9.03 21.02 22.71
N SER A 10 9.75 21.82 21.92
CA SER A 10 10.87 21.34 21.10
C SER A 10 12.02 20.73 21.92
N ALA A 11 12.35 21.29 23.09
CA ALA A 11 13.41 20.73 23.94
C ALA A 11 13.06 19.33 24.46
N GLU A 12 11.81 19.13 24.90
CA GLU A 12 11.33 17.82 25.37
C GLU A 12 11.32 16.78 24.25
N LEU A 13 10.99 17.21 23.01
CA LEU A 13 11.07 16.35 21.82
C LEU A 13 12.51 16.01 21.45
N ALA A 14 13.41 16.99 21.43
CA ALA A 14 14.81 16.78 21.12
C ALA A 14 15.46 15.79 22.10
N ASP A 15 15.27 15.99 23.41
CA ASP A 15 15.78 15.10 24.45
C ASP A 15 15.26 13.66 24.26
N LEU A 16 13.98 13.49 23.88
CA LEU A 16 13.41 12.17 23.61
C LEU A 16 14.07 11.53 22.38
N CYS A 17 14.17 12.26 21.27
CA CYS A 17 14.77 11.74 20.05
C CYS A 17 16.24 11.36 20.23
N GLU A 18 17.01 12.10 21.03
CA GLU A 18 18.40 11.76 21.36
C GLU A 18 18.51 10.41 22.08
N ARG A 19 17.67 10.16 23.08
CA ARG A 19 17.65 8.86 23.77
C ARG A 19 17.19 7.73 22.86
N LEU A 20 16.11 7.96 22.10
CA LEU A 20 15.59 6.96 21.16
C LEU A 20 16.58 6.61 20.05
N ALA A 21 17.48 7.54 19.69
CA ALA A 21 18.53 7.31 18.70
C ALA A 21 19.59 6.29 19.15
N GLU A 22 19.68 5.97 20.45
CA GLU A 22 20.64 5.00 21.01
C GLU A 22 20.11 3.56 21.05
N HIS A 23 18.90 3.30 20.54
CA HIS A 23 18.26 1.99 20.56
C HIS A 23 18.12 1.36 19.17
N ASP A 24 18.06 0.03 19.11
CA ASP A 24 17.97 -0.72 17.84
C ASP A 24 16.72 -0.40 17.00
N PHE A 25 15.63 0.02 17.64
CA PHE A 25 14.38 0.33 16.95
C PHE A 25 13.49 1.32 17.70
N VAL A 26 12.60 1.94 16.96
CA VAL A 26 11.46 2.74 17.46
C VAL A 26 10.18 2.33 16.76
N CYS A 27 9.10 2.17 17.51
CA CYS A 27 7.75 2.04 17.00
C CYS A 27 7.15 3.42 16.77
N VAL A 28 6.46 3.60 15.65
CA VAL A 28 5.87 4.87 15.23
C VAL A 28 4.44 4.65 14.75
N ASP A 29 3.55 5.55 15.13
CA ASP A 29 2.18 5.64 14.63
C ASP A 29 1.77 7.11 14.51
N THR A 30 0.72 7.40 13.74
CA THR A 30 0.19 8.76 13.61
C THR A 30 -1.33 8.81 13.63
N GLU A 31 -1.87 9.91 14.15
CA GLU A 31 -3.28 10.26 14.03
C GLU A 31 -3.46 11.51 13.20
N PHE A 32 -4.42 11.51 12.27
CA PHE A 32 -4.58 12.56 11.26
C PHE A 32 -6.01 12.70 10.74
N MET A 33 -6.31 13.86 10.15
CA MET A 33 -7.59 14.15 9.46
C MET A 33 -7.36 14.27 7.94
N ARG A 34 -8.28 13.76 7.11
CA ARG A 34 -8.10 13.70 5.63
C ARG A 34 -9.30 14.19 4.81
N GLU A 35 -10.33 14.71 5.45
CA GLU A 35 -11.63 15.00 4.81
C GLU A 35 -11.68 16.37 4.12
N ASN A 36 -10.87 17.31 4.61
CA ASN A 36 -11.04 18.73 4.32
C ASN A 36 -9.91 19.38 3.55
N THR A 37 -8.73 18.75 3.55
CA THR A 37 -7.48 19.27 2.98
C THR A 37 -6.95 18.34 1.89
N TYR A 38 -6.02 18.81 1.08
CA TYR A 38 -5.32 17.96 0.11
C TYR A 38 -4.33 17.05 0.84
N TYR A 39 -3.51 17.65 1.71
CA TYR A 39 -2.56 16.93 2.56
C TYR A 39 -3.27 16.48 3.85
N PRO A 40 -3.05 15.25 4.33
CA PRO A 40 -3.55 14.85 5.64
C PRO A 40 -3.05 15.81 6.72
N LEU A 41 -3.95 16.31 7.56
CA LEU A 41 -3.59 17.13 8.70
C LEU A 41 -3.06 16.20 9.80
N LEU A 42 -1.75 16.20 10.00
CA LEU A 42 -1.10 15.45 11.08
C LEU A 42 -1.50 16.04 12.45
N CYS A 43 -2.14 15.24 13.28
CA CYS A 43 -2.74 15.66 14.54
C CYS A 43 -2.05 15.11 15.77
N LEU A 44 -1.40 13.95 15.69
CA LEU A 44 -0.64 13.37 16.79
C LEU A 44 0.40 12.40 16.20
N ILE A 45 1.57 12.33 16.81
CA ILE A 45 2.58 11.32 16.47
C ILE A 45 2.87 10.55 17.74
N GLN A 46 2.88 9.23 17.65
CA GLN A 46 3.30 8.38 18.75
C GLN A 46 4.63 7.75 18.40
N ILE A 47 5.54 7.74 19.37
CA ILE A 47 6.85 7.12 19.21
C ILE A 47 7.26 6.44 20.51
N GLY A 48 7.85 5.26 20.42
CA GLY A 48 8.35 4.56 21.60
C GLY A 48 9.14 3.31 21.28
N ASN A 49 9.80 2.79 22.30
CA ASN A 49 10.53 1.53 22.26
C ASN A 49 10.14 0.68 23.48
N ASN A 50 10.95 -0.30 23.86
CA ASN A 50 10.68 -1.16 25.02
C ASN A 50 10.80 -0.43 26.39
N GLU A 51 11.45 0.73 26.42
CA GLU A 51 11.81 1.45 27.64
C GLU A 51 10.95 2.68 27.87
N GLU A 52 10.69 3.47 26.83
CA GLU A 52 9.90 4.70 26.91
C GLU A 52 9.00 4.92 25.69
N ALA A 53 7.88 5.61 25.88
CA ALA A 53 6.97 6.01 24.81
C ALA A 53 6.34 7.38 25.09
N ALA A 54 6.03 8.11 24.03
CA ALA A 54 5.42 9.43 24.10
C ALA A 54 4.44 9.67 22.96
N ALA A 55 3.47 10.55 23.21
CA ALA A 55 2.71 11.22 22.16
C ALA A 55 3.24 12.65 21.99
N VAL A 56 3.39 13.08 20.74
CA VAL A 56 3.92 14.39 20.34
C VAL A 56 2.82 15.15 19.63
N ASP A 57 2.51 16.37 20.10
CA ASP A 57 1.51 17.24 19.49
C ASP A 57 2.14 18.12 18.38
N PRO A 58 1.97 17.77 17.09
CA PRO A 58 2.50 18.55 15.97
C PRO A 58 1.83 19.91 15.80
N LEU A 59 0.65 20.12 16.41
CA LEU A 59 -0.11 21.37 16.35
C LEU A 59 0.25 22.32 17.50
N ALA A 60 1.14 21.90 18.42
CA ALA A 60 1.61 22.74 19.50
C ALA A 60 2.35 23.98 18.95
N LYS A 61 2.03 25.15 19.50
CA LYS A 61 2.53 26.42 18.98
C LYS A 61 4.06 26.50 19.09
N GLY A 62 4.72 26.58 17.93
CA GLY A 62 6.17 26.76 17.84
C GLY A 62 6.98 25.50 18.11
N ILE A 63 6.35 24.32 18.11
CA ILE A 63 7.07 23.05 18.18
C ILE A 63 7.92 22.87 16.92
N ASP A 64 9.16 22.42 17.10
CA ASP A 64 10.08 22.05 16.03
C ASP A 64 10.16 20.52 15.96
N LEU A 65 9.67 19.95 14.87
CA LEU A 65 9.65 18.50 14.63
C LEU A 65 10.94 17.99 13.96
N THR A 66 11.89 18.87 13.62
CA THR A 66 13.16 18.50 12.97
C THR A 66 13.89 17.35 13.68
N PRO A 67 14.01 17.29 15.03
CA PRO A 67 14.66 16.16 15.69
C PRO A 67 13.98 14.81 15.42
N LEU A 68 12.65 14.80 15.34
CA LEU A 68 11.89 13.59 15.00
C LEU A 68 12.11 13.19 13.55
N TRP A 69 12.05 14.13 12.61
CA TRP A 69 12.31 13.85 11.20
C TRP A 69 13.73 13.35 10.96
N ASN A 70 14.72 13.89 11.67
CA ASN A 70 16.09 13.38 11.61
C ASN A 70 16.18 11.94 12.11
N LEU A 71 15.52 11.60 13.22
CA LEU A 71 15.47 10.22 13.72
C LEU A 71 14.80 9.27 12.73
N LEU A 72 13.70 9.68 12.09
CA LEU A 72 12.96 8.82 11.17
C LEU A 72 13.66 8.67 9.82
N CYS A 73 14.12 9.77 9.22
CA CYS A 73 14.54 9.82 7.82
C CYS A 73 16.06 9.91 7.60
N GLU A 74 16.85 10.28 8.61
CA GLU A 74 18.31 10.47 8.46
C GLU A 74 19.13 9.49 9.30
N ASN A 75 18.55 8.86 10.31
CA ASN A 75 19.24 7.90 11.17
C ASN A 75 19.08 6.48 10.62
N GLU A 76 20.14 5.95 10.02
CA GLU A 76 20.18 4.60 9.44
C GLU A 76 20.39 3.47 10.47
N ASP A 77 20.82 3.81 11.69
CA ASP A 77 21.15 2.83 12.73
C ASP A 77 19.91 2.33 13.49
N VAL A 78 18.83 3.12 13.49
CA VAL A 78 17.60 2.81 14.22
C VAL A 78 16.53 2.31 13.25
N LEU A 79 15.97 1.14 13.49
CA LEU A 79 14.86 0.61 12.70
C LEU A 79 13.53 1.29 13.04
N LYS A 80 12.81 1.81 12.04
CA LYS A 80 11.47 2.40 12.25
C LYS A 80 10.39 1.36 12.02
N VAL A 81 9.69 0.99 13.08
CA VAL A 81 8.69 -0.07 13.09
C VAL A 81 7.29 0.54 13.05
N PHE A 82 6.50 0.13 12.05
CA PHE A 82 5.11 0.53 11.86
C PHE A 82 4.19 -0.69 11.84
N HIS A 83 2.88 -0.44 11.88
CA HIS A 83 1.87 -1.44 11.57
C HIS A 83 0.91 -0.88 10.52
N ALA A 84 0.93 -1.44 9.30
CA ALA A 84 0.16 -0.91 8.18
C ALA A 84 0.48 0.57 7.88
N GLY A 85 1.77 0.94 7.97
CA GLY A 85 2.28 2.31 8.05
C GLY A 85 2.24 3.12 6.75
N GLY A 86 1.58 2.63 5.71
CA GLY A 86 1.61 3.27 4.39
C GLY A 86 1.13 4.72 4.40
N GLN A 87 0.15 5.06 5.23
CA GLN A 87 -0.33 6.44 5.36
C GLN A 87 0.58 7.29 6.25
N ASP A 88 1.16 6.70 7.29
CA ASP A 88 2.13 7.37 8.17
C ASP A 88 3.36 7.80 7.39
N VAL A 89 3.89 6.90 6.54
CA VAL A 89 5.01 7.20 5.64
C VAL A 89 4.64 8.28 4.62
N GLU A 90 3.42 8.26 4.06
CA GLU A 90 2.92 9.34 3.18
C GLU A 90 2.97 10.70 3.90
N ILE A 91 2.57 10.74 5.18
CA ILE A 91 2.61 11.96 5.97
C ILE A 91 4.05 12.42 6.19
N VAL A 92 4.95 11.53 6.60
CA VAL A 92 6.38 11.88 6.75
C VAL A 92 6.96 12.42 5.45
N TYR A 93 6.63 11.81 4.31
CA TYR A 93 7.02 12.29 2.98
C TYR A 93 6.48 13.67 2.67
N ASN A 94 5.20 13.96 2.97
CA ASN A 94 4.63 15.28 2.73
C ASN A 94 5.32 16.39 3.53
N PHE A 95 5.85 16.08 4.72
CA PHE A 95 6.60 17.04 5.56
C PHE A 95 8.06 17.20 5.16
N THR A 96 8.71 16.13 4.67
CA THR A 96 10.17 16.08 4.56
C THR A 96 10.70 15.87 3.14
N GLY A 97 9.86 15.41 2.22
CA GLY A 97 10.28 14.91 0.89
C GLY A 97 11.06 13.58 0.96
N LYS A 98 11.17 12.99 2.15
CA LYS A 98 11.88 11.73 2.44
C LYS A 98 10.95 10.77 3.17
N THR A 99 11.37 9.53 3.28
CA THR A 99 10.65 8.45 3.96
C THR A 99 11.49 7.93 5.12
N PRO A 100 10.87 7.30 6.13
CA PRO A 100 11.64 6.63 7.16
C PRO A 100 12.47 5.47 6.58
N HIS A 101 13.75 5.39 6.94
CA HIS A 101 14.64 4.32 6.49
C HIS A 101 15.76 4.06 7.51
N PRO A 102 16.05 2.80 7.90
CA PRO A 102 15.37 1.57 7.48
C PRO A 102 13.99 1.43 8.11
N ILE A 103 13.05 0.77 7.41
CA ILE A 103 11.66 0.60 7.86
C ILE A 103 11.26 -0.87 8.00
N PHE A 104 10.38 -1.15 8.94
CA PHE A 104 9.76 -2.46 9.12
C PHE A 104 8.27 -2.33 9.38
N ASP A 105 7.44 -2.99 8.56
CA ASP A 105 5.99 -3.03 8.76
C ASP A 105 5.55 -4.40 9.27
N THR A 106 4.97 -4.41 10.47
CA THR A 106 4.51 -5.65 11.10
C THR A 106 3.33 -6.30 10.38
N GLN A 107 2.46 -5.56 9.69
CA GLN A 107 1.39 -6.14 8.88
C GLN A 107 1.97 -6.85 7.65
N ILE A 108 2.97 -6.26 6.99
CA ILE A 108 3.68 -6.91 5.88
C ILE A 108 4.39 -8.16 6.37
N ALA A 109 5.10 -8.06 7.51
CA ALA A 109 5.80 -9.20 8.10
C ALA A 109 4.88 -10.37 8.45
N MET A 110 3.66 -10.08 8.92
CA MET A 110 2.66 -11.10 9.22
C MET A 110 2.26 -11.95 8.00
N MET A 111 2.44 -11.46 6.77
CA MET A 111 2.21 -12.26 5.58
C MET A 111 3.22 -13.41 5.44
N ALA A 112 4.44 -13.26 5.95
CA ALA A 112 5.49 -14.30 5.85
C ALA A 112 5.43 -15.34 6.99
N ILE A 113 4.66 -15.07 8.05
CA ILE A 113 4.59 -15.91 9.25
C ILE A 113 3.16 -16.24 9.67
N SER A 114 2.18 -15.95 8.82
CA SER A 114 0.78 -16.34 8.95
C SER A 114 0.08 -16.27 7.61
N GLN A 115 -1.12 -16.84 7.52
CA GLN A 115 -2.01 -16.68 6.36
C GLN A 115 -2.78 -15.35 6.30
N SER A 116 -2.51 -14.40 7.20
CA SER A 116 -3.22 -13.11 7.24
C SER A 116 -2.59 -12.11 6.29
N GLU A 117 -3.33 -11.68 5.27
CA GLU A 117 -2.87 -10.65 4.33
C GLU A 117 -2.99 -9.22 4.89
N GLN A 118 -3.98 -8.98 5.74
CA GLN A 118 -4.33 -7.65 6.24
C GLN A 118 -4.83 -7.74 7.68
N ILE A 119 -4.02 -8.32 8.57
CA ILE A 119 -4.33 -8.31 9.99
C ILE A 119 -4.30 -6.87 10.49
N GLY A 120 -5.41 -6.41 11.07
CA GLY A 120 -5.46 -5.09 11.71
C GLY A 120 -4.84 -5.10 13.11
N TYR A 121 -4.36 -3.94 13.55
CA TYR A 121 -3.58 -3.80 14.79
C TYR A 121 -4.24 -4.44 16.03
N ALA A 122 -5.53 -4.14 16.28
CA ALA A 122 -6.24 -4.71 17.42
C ALA A 122 -6.26 -6.26 17.41
N ASN A 123 -6.42 -6.87 16.23
CA ASN A 123 -6.41 -8.34 16.10
C ASN A 123 -4.98 -8.89 16.24
N LEU A 124 -3.96 -8.14 15.82
CA LEU A 124 -2.56 -8.49 16.05
C LEU A 124 -2.27 -8.52 17.56
N VAL A 125 -2.65 -7.47 18.28
CA VAL A 125 -2.45 -7.37 19.74
C VAL A 125 -3.22 -8.46 20.48
N GLU A 126 -4.47 -8.74 20.10
CA GLU A 126 -5.24 -9.82 20.70
C GLU A 126 -4.59 -11.20 20.47
N SER A 127 -4.19 -11.50 19.24
CA SER A 127 -3.63 -12.81 18.90
C SER A 127 -2.23 -13.07 19.47
N TRP A 128 -1.40 -12.03 19.65
CA TRP A 128 -0.02 -12.18 20.11
C TRP A 128 0.19 -11.90 21.60
N LEU A 129 -0.63 -11.02 22.19
CA LEU A 129 -0.52 -10.62 23.58
C LEU A 129 -1.74 -11.00 24.43
N GLY A 130 -2.85 -11.46 23.82
CA GLY A 130 -4.09 -11.78 24.55
C GLY A 130 -4.77 -10.54 25.14
N LYS A 131 -4.47 -9.35 24.62
CA LYS A 131 -5.03 -8.06 25.10
C LYS A 131 -6.07 -7.55 24.12
N THR A 132 -7.19 -7.06 24.65
CA THR A 132 -8.23 -6.41 23.85
C THR A 132 -8.03 -4.91 23.85
N ILE A 133 -7.93 -4.30 22.66
CA ILE A 133 -7.84 -2.84 22.51
C ILE A 133 -9.24 -2.24 22.44
N ASP A 134 -9.46 -1.17 23.20
CA ASP A 134 -10.65 -0.33 23.08
C ASP A 134 -10.61 0.48 21.77
N LYS A 135 -11.54 0.23 20.86
CA LYS A 135 -11.62 0.91 19.56
C LYS A 135 -12.31 2.29 19.63
N GLY A 136 -12.72 2.74 20.81
CA GLY A 136 -13.62 3.88 21.00
C GLY A 136 -13.06 5.24 20.57
N ALA A 137 -11.73 5.42 20.55
CA ALA A 137 -11.11 6.71 20.19
C ALA A 137 -10.73 6.83 18.70
N ARG A 138 -10.72 5.73 17.94
CA ARG A 138 -10.25 5.68 16.55
C ARG A 138 -10.94 6.65 15.59
N PHE A 139 -12.23 6.90 15.80
CA PHE A 139 -13.05 7.77 14.93
C PHE A 139 -13.36 9.12 15.57
N THR A 140 -12.47 9.61 16.43
CA THR A 140 -12.61 10.94 17.04
C THR A 140 -11.95 12.02 16.18
N ASP A 141 -12.35 13.28 16.40
CA ASP A 141 -11.70 14.41 15.75
C ASP A 141 -10.37 14.71 16.47
N TRP A 142 -9.28 14.21 15.89
CA TRP A 142 -7.92 14.35 16.41
C TRP A 142 -7.36 15.77 16.31
N SER A 143 -8.00 16.66 15.55
CA SER A 143 -7.58 18.05 15.44
C SER A 143 -7.96 18.89 16.67
N ARG A 144 -8.91 18.41 17.49
CA ARG A 144 -9.40 19.16 18.65
C ARG A 144 -8.35 19.24 19.75
N ARG A 145 -8.32 20.40 20.40
CA ARG A 145 -7.48 20.65 21.59
C ARG A 145 -8.32 21.19 22.75
N PRO A 146 -8.00 20.82 24.01
CA PRO A 146 -6.99 19.81 24.38
C PRO A 146 -7.42 18.39 23.98
N LEU A 147 -6.45 17.50 23.78
CA LEU A 147 -6.73 16.07 23.63
C LEU A 147 -7.23 15.51 24.96
N THR A 148 -8.14 14.54 24.91
CA THR A 148 -8.61 13.84 26.11
C THR A 148 -7.59 12.81 26.59
N GLU A 149 -7.59 12.49 27.89
CA GLU A 149 -6.74 11.44 28.45
C GLU A 149 -6.94 10.11 27.71
N ARG A 150 -8.20 9.74 27.42
CA ARG A 150 -8.53 8.53 26.66
C ARG A 150 -7.94 8.50 25.24
N GLN A 151 -7.89 9.65 24.56
CA GLN A 151 -7.24 9.74 23.23
C GLN A 151 -5.74 9.51 23.34
N ILE A 152 -5.10 10.11 24.35
CA ILE A 152 -3.66 9.95 24.58
C ILE A 152 -3.33 8.50 24.97
N GLU A 153 -4.10 7.89 25.87
CA GLU A 153 -3.94 6.49 26.27
C GLU A 153 -4.13 5.52 25.10
N TYR A 154 -5.17 5.73 24.28
CA TYR A 154 -5.41 4.95 23.08
C TYR A 154 -4.21 5.02 22.13
N ALA A 155 -3.80 6.24 21.78
CA ALA A 155 -2.73 6.49 20.83
C ALA A 155 -1.39 5.88 21.30
N ILE A 156 -1.03 6.06 22.56
CA ILE A 156 0.19 5.47 23.13
C ILE A 156 0.12 3.93 23.08
N GLY A 157 -1.07 3.35 23.24
CA GLY A 157 -1.32 1.92 23.04
C GLY A 157 -0.83 1.37 21.70
N ASP A 158 -0.87 2.18 20.64
CA ASP A 158 -0.54 1.77 19.27
C ASP A 158 0.97 1.59 19.02
N VAL A 159 1.83 2.21 19.84
CA VAL A 159 3.28 1.98 19.82
C VAL A 159 3.79 1.08 20.94
N THR A 160 3.12 1.07 22.10
CA THR A 160 3.58 0.30 23.26
C THR A 160 3.37 -1.20 23.12
N TYR A 161 2.22 -1.66 22.61
CA TYR A 161 2.05 -3.09 22.31
C TYR A 161 2.83 -3.50 21.08
N LEU A 162 3.04 -2.60 20.11
CA LEU A 162 3.86 -2.87 18.94
C LEU A 162 5.32 -3.16 19.34
N ALA A 163 5.87 -2.41 20.30
CA ALA A 163 7.20 -2.64 20.86
C ALA A 163 7.33 -4.04 21.52
N ASP A 164 6.28 -4.54 22.17
CA ASP A 164 6.25 -5.90 22.72
C ASP A 164 6.15 -6.99 21.63
N ILE A 165 5.46 -6.71 20.53
CA ILE A 165 5.14 -7.66 19.45
C ILE A 165 6.28 -7.81 18.46
N PHE A 166 6.89 -6.70 18.05
CA PHE A 166 7.93 -6.67 17.02
C PHE A 166 9.09 -7.65 17.29
N PRO A 167 9.70 -7.69 18.49
CA PRO A 167 10.76 -8.66 18.78
C PRO A 167 10.33 -10.12 18.66
N ARG A 168 9.03 -10.42 18.88
CA ARG A 168 8.47 -11.77 18.74
C ARG A 168 8.28 -12.14 17.27
N ILE A 169 7.80 -11.19 16.46
CA ILE A 169 7.72 -11.33 14.99
C ILE A 169 9.11 -11.57 14.42
N LEU A 170 10.09 -10.76 14.80
CA LEU A 170 11.48 -10.89 14.35
C LEU A 170 12.07 -12.26 14.70
N LYS A 171 11.89 -12.74 15.93
CA LYS A 171 12.31 -14.10 16.33
C LYS A 171 11.65 -15.20 15.47
N LYS A 172 10.38 -15.04 15.11
CA LYS A 172 9.68 -16.01 14.24
C LYS A 172 10.25 -15.99 12.82
N LEU A 173 10.48 -14.80 12.25
CA LEU A 173 11.08 -14.64 10.93
C LEU A 173 12.47 -15.27 10.82
N ILE A 174 13.33 -15.05 11.84
CA ILE A 174 14.66 -15.66 11.93
C ILE A 174 14.53 -17.18 12.00
N LYS A 175 13.65 -17.70 12.86
CA LYS A 175 13.43 -19.15 13.00
C LYS A 175 12.96 -19.80 11.69
N THR A 176 12.14 -19.11 10.91
CA THR A 176 11.62 -19.61 9.64
C THR A 176 12.53 -19.35 8.45
N ASP A 177 13.60 -18.55 8.63
CA ASP A 177 14.46 -18.03 7.57
C ASP A 177 13.69 -17.30 6.46
N ARG A 178 12.74 -16.44 6.86
CA ARG A 178 11.84 -15.69 5.93
C ARG A 178 11.98 -14.19 6.01
N GLY A 179 12.96 -13.68 6.78
CA GLY A 179 13.22 -12.25 6.87
C GLY A 179 13.44 -11.63 5.48
N HIS A 180 14.31 -12.26 4.70
CA HIS A 180 14.66 -11.83 3.34
C HIS A 180 13.50 -11.86 2.33
N TRP A 181 12.36 -12.51 2.66
CA TRP A 181 11.17 -12.48 1.80
C TRP A 181 10.52 -11.10 1.79
N LEU A 182 10.77 -10.32 2.84
CA LEU A 182 10.13 -9.03 3.10
C LEU A 182 10.91 -7.86 2.52
N ASP A 183 12.20 -8.02 2.21
CA ASP A 183 13.10 -6.94 1.81
C ASP A 183 12.48 -6.08 0.70
N ALA A 184 12.03 -6.70 -0.40
CA ALA A 184 11.41 -5.96 -1.51
C ALA A 184 10.13 -5.21 -1.12
N GLU A 185 9.35 -5.71 -0.16
CA GLU A 185 8.14 -5.03 0.31
C GLU A 185 8.49 -3.89 1.28
N MET A 186 9.52 -4.04 2.11
CA MET A 186 10.02 -2.97 3.00
C MET A 186 10.68 -1.85 2.19
N GLU A 187 11.51 -2.18 1.20
CA GLU A 187 12.11 -1.21 0.28
C GLU A 187 11.03 -0.45 -0.50
N LYS A 188 10.00 -1.17 -0.97
CA LYS A 188 8.87 -0.52 -1.64
C LYS A 188 8.12 0.43 -0.71
N LEU A 189 7.92 0.05 0.55
CA LEU A 189 7.32 0.94 1.54
C LEU A 189 8.22 2.14 1.84
N ALA A 190 9.55 1.95 1.83
CA ALA A 190 10.52 3.01 2.05
C ALA A 190 10.75 3.91 0.83
N ASP A 191 10.34 3.53 -0.39
CA ASP A 191 10.65 4.32 -1.60
C ASP A 191 9.83 5.63 -1.67
N PRO A 192 10.48 6.82 -1.61
CA PRO A 192 9.80 8.11 -1.73
C PRO A 192 8.99 8.28 -3.02
N ALA A 193 9.39 7.62 -4.11
CA ALA A 193 8.69 7.72 -5.40
C ALA A 193 7.24 7.22 -5.33
N ASN A 194 6.92 6.33 -4.38
CA ASN A 194 5.56 5.83 -4.17
C ASN A 194 4.61 6.87 -3.56
N TYR A 195 5.17 7.90 -2.92
CA TYR A 195 4.43 8.98 -2.24
C TYR A 195 4.47 10.30 -3.00
N ALA A 196 5.42 10.44 -3.94
CA ALA A 196 5.50 11.58 -4.84
C ALA A 196 4.21 11.77 -5.65
N ASN A 197 3.67 12.99 -5.62
CA ASN A 197 2.57 13.38 -6.49
C ASN A 197 3.11 13.90 -7.82
N ASP A 198 3.48 12.96 -8.70
CA ASP A 198 3.89 13.30 -10.07
C ASP A 198 2.68 13.77 -10.89
N LEU A 199 2.72 15.05 -11.27
CA LEU A 199 1.69 15.72 -12.06
C LEU A 199 1.51 15.05 -13.44
N GLU A 200 2.59 14.54 -14.04
CA GLU A 200 2.57 13.88 -15.35
C GLU A 200 1.88 12.51 -15.32
N LEU A 201 1.85 11.87 -14.14
CA LEU A 201 1.23 10.56 -13.93
C LEU A 201 -0.14 10.64 -13.27
N ALA A 202 -0.55 11.82 -12.78
CA ALA A 202 -1.81 12.02 -12.04
C ALA A 202 -3.05 11.50 -12.79
N TRP A 203 -3.05 11.59 -14.13
CA TRP A 203 -4.15 11.11 -14.97
C TRP A 203 -4.33 9.60 -14.98
N ARG A 204 -3.28 8.82 -14.66
CA ARG A 204 -3.35 7.35 -14.64
C ARG A 204 -4.26 6.82 -13.53
N ARG A 205 -4.49 7.62 -12.48
CA ARG A 205 -5.44 7.31 -11.40
C ARG A 205 -6.90 7.50 -11.82
N ILE A 206 -7.14 8.24 -12.92
CA ILE A 206 -8.47 8.51 -13.44
C ILE A 206 -8.81 7.46 -14.49
N ARG A 207 -10.01 6.88 -14.38
CA ARG A 207 -10.50 5.95 -15.40
C ARG A 207 -10.61 6.63 -16.76
N ALA A 208 -9.76 6.23 -17.70
CA ALA A 208 -9.77 6.79 -19.04
C ALA A 208 -11.07 6.43 -19.80
N PRO A 209 -11.68 7.38 -20.52
CA PRO A 209 -12.90 7.15 -21.29
C PRO A 209 -12.66 6.37 -22.60
N GLY A 210 -11.40 6.24 -23.01
CA GLY A 210 -10.99 5.52 -24.21
C GLY A 210 -9.51 5.68 -24.50
N ARG A 211 -9.07 5.24 -25.68
CA ARG A 211 -7.65 5.28 -26.11
C ARG A 211 -7.35 6.34 -27.17
N ASN A 212 -8.26 7.31 -27.38
CA ASN A 212 -8.04 8.39 -28.34
C ASN A 212 -6.90 9.30 -27.82
N PRO A 213 -5.78 9.45 -28.55
CA PRO A 213 -4.64 10.24 -28.11
C PRO A 213 -4.99 11.69 -27.73
N ALA A 214 -5.87 12.34 -28.49
CA ALA A 214 -6.30 13.71 -28.19
C ALA A 214 -7.11 13.82 -26.90
N VAL A 215 -7.93 12.80 -26.58
CA VAL A 215 -8.69 12.74 -25.32
C VAL A 215 -7.76 12.48 -24.15
N LEU A 216 -6.82 11.54 -24.29
CA LEU A 216 -5.87 11.19 -23.26
C LEU A 216 -4.89 12.33 -22.95
N GLY A 217 -4.44 13.04 -23.98
CA GLY A 217 -3.58 14.21 -23.80
C GLY A 217 -4.28 15.35 -23.08
N ARG A 218 -5.56 15.61 -23.40
CA ARG A 218 -6.40 16.52 -22.59
C ARG A 218 -6.57 16.04 -21.16
N LEU A 219 -6.84 14.75 -20.95
CA LEU A 219 -6.99 14.19 -19.60
C LEU A 219 -5.70 14.35 -18.77
N LYS A 220 -4.53 14.10 -19.39
CA LYS A 220 -3.20 14.31 -18.79
C LYS A 220 -3.02 15.75 -18.32
N ALA A 221 -3.20 16.71 -19.23
CA ALA A 221 -3.06 18.14 -18.91
C ALA A 221 -4.07 18.61 -17.83
N LEU A 222 -5.32 18.16 -17.92
CA LEU A 222 -6.37 18.49 -16.97
C LEU A 222 -6.10 17.89 -15.57
N ALA A 223 -5.59 16.67 -15.50
CA ALA A 223 -5.25 16.04 -14.22
C ALA A 223 -4.09 16.76 -13.53
N ALA A 224 -3.02 17.08 -14.26
CA ALA A 224 -1.88 17.86 -13.77
C ALA A 224 -2.32 19.24 -13.24
N TRP A 225 -3.17 19.94 -14.00
CA TRP A 225 -3.75 21.22 -13.58
C TRP A 225 -4.58 21.09 -12.30
N ARG A 226 -5.46 20.08 -12.23
CA ARG A 226 -6.30 19.86 -11.04
C ARG A 226 -5.43 19.60 -9.81
N GLU A 227 -4.40 18.78 -9.95
CA GLU A 227 -3.50 18.46 -8.85
C GLU A 227 -2.77 19.72 -8.36
N THR A 228 -2.28 20.55 -9.28
CA THR A 228 -1.65 21.85 -8.96
C THR A 228 -2.61 22.77 -8.19
N GLU A 229 -3.85 22.89 -8.64
CA GLU A 229 -4.87 23.70 -7.95
C GLU A 229 -5.23 23.14 -6.57
N ALA A 230 -5.28 21.81 -6.44
CA ALA A 230 -5.62 21.11 -5.20
C ALA A 230 -4.53 21.30 -4.14
N GLN A 231 -3.26 21.11 -4.54
CA GLN A 231 -2.09 21.32 -3.71
C GLN A 231 -1.96 22.78 -3.29
N GLY A 232 -2.04 23.73 -4.24
CA GLY A 232 -1.84 25.14 -3.95
C GLY A 232 -2.89 25.77 -3.04
N LYS A 233 -4.10 25.20 -2.99
CA LYS A 233 -5.18 25.64 -2.10
C LYS A 233 -5.38 24.75 -0.87
N ASP A 234 -4.61 23.67 -0.78
CA ASP A 234 -4.79 22.59 0.17
C ASP A 234 -6.26 22.13 0.32
N ILE A 235 -6.88 21.79 -0.81
CA ILE A 235 -8.25 21.25 -0.84
C ILE A 235 -8.33 19.92 -1.56
N PRO A 236 -9.21 18.99 -1.16
CA PRO A 236 -9.36 17.71 -1.82
C PRO A 236 -9.60 17.86 -3.32
N ARG A 237 -8.89 17.08 -4.14
CA ARG A 237 -8.96 17.11 -5.62
C ARG A 237 -10.40 17.10 -6.16
N GLY A 238 -11.28 16.30 -5.55
CA GLY A 238 -12.68 16.15 -5.93
C GLY A 238 -13.55 17.37 -5.62
N ARG A 239 -13.13 18.27 -4.74
CA ARG A 239 -13.80 19.57 -4.50
C ARG A 239 -13.53 20.58 -5.61
N ILE A 240 -12.44 20.40 -6.37
CA ILE A 240 -12.18 21.18 -7.58
C ILE A 240 -13.04 20.63 -8.71
N ILE A 241 -12.73 19.41 -9.17
CA ILE A 241 -13.50 18.68 -10.18
C ILE A 241 -13.36 17.18 -9.89
N ARG A 242 -14.48 16.44 -9.86
CA ARG A 242 -14.48 14.97 -9.69
C ARG A 242 -13.87 14.26 -10.89
N ASP A 243 -13.33 13.07 -10.68
CA ASP A 243 -12.66 12.27 -11.72
C ASP A 243 -13.55 12.06 -12.96
N GLU A 244 -14.84 11.75 -12.75
CA GLU A 244 -15.78 11.52 -13.85
C GLU A 244 -16.02 12.79 -14.66
N THR A 245 -16.23 13.93 -13.99
CA THR A 245 -16.41 15.23 -14.66
C THR A 245 -15.16 15.65 -15.41
N LEU A 246 -13.97 15.37 -14.88
CA LEU A 246 -12.70 15.67 -15.54
C LEU A 246 -12.54 14.83 -16.82
N ALA A 247 -12.90 13.54 -16.77
CA ALA A 247 -12.90 12.64 -17.92
C ALA A 247 -13.95 13.03 -18.98
N ASP A 248 -15.12 13.50 -18.55
CA ASP A 248 -16.17 14.01 -19.44
C ASP A 248 -15.72 15.27 -20.18
N ILE A 249 -15.08 16.22 -19.48
CA ILE A 249 -14.51 17.42 -20.09
C ILE A 249 -13.39 17.05 -21.08
N ALA A 250 -12.54 16.09 -20.74
CA ALA A 250 -11.51 15.60 -21.66
C ALA A 250 -12.13 14.99 -22.93
N SER A 251 -13.25 14.29 -22.81
CA SER A 251 -13.95 13.68 -23.95
C SER A 251 -14.70 14.70 -24.80
N HIS A 252 -15.38 15.65 -24.15
CA HIS A 252 -16.26 16.64 -24.76
C HIS A 252 -15.87 18.06 -24.30
N PRO A 253 -14.74 18.61 -24.78
CA PRO A 253 -14.22 19.88 -24.27
C PRO A 253 -15.18 21.04 -24.59
N PRO A 254 -15.52 21.88 -23.60
CA PRO A 254 -16.26 23.13 -23.82
C PRO A 254 -15.53 24.05 -24.80
N LYS A 255 -16.27 24.80 -25.63
CA LYS A 255 -15.69 25.71 -26.63
C LYS A 255 -15.39 27.10 -26.06
N LYS A 256 -16.17 27.54 -25.07
CA LYS A 256 -16.04 28.82 -24.38
C LYS A 256 -16.25 28.60 -22.89
N GLN A 257 -15.71 29.49 -22.06
CA GLN A 257 -15.82 29.36 -20.61
C GLN A 257 -17.28 29.30 -20.13
N ALA A 258 -18.18 30.10 -20.71
CA ALA A 258 -19.60 30.10 -20.37
C ALA A 258 -20.27 28.71 -20.54
N ASP A 259 -19.72 27.83 -21.40
CA ASP A 259 -20.23 26.48 -21.58
C ASP A 259 -19.86 25.54 -20.41
N LEU A 260 -18.91 25.91 -19.54
CA LEU A 260 -18.58 25.12 -18.33
C LEU A 260 -19.78 24.99 -17.38
N ALA A 261 -20.64 26.01 -17.30
CA ALA A 261 -21.85 25.95 -16.48
C ALA A 261 -22.89 24.92 -16.98
N LYS A 262 -22.73 24.40 -18.21
CA LYS A 262 -23.57 23.33 -18.78
C LYS A 262 -23.01 21.93 -18.51
N VAL A 263 -21.76 21.84 -18.03
CA VAL A 263 -21.11 20.56 -17.72
C VAL A 263 -21.71 20.02 -16.42
N ARG A 264 -22.21 18.78 -16.48
CA ARG A 264 -22.75 18.11 -15.29
C ARG A 264 -21.66 17.98 -14.22
N GLY A 265 -21.96 18.46 -13.01
CA GLY A 265 -21.04 18.42 -11.88
C GLY A 265 -20.31 19.75 -11.61
N LEU A 266 -20.39 20.73 -12.52
CA LEU A 266 -19.91 22.09 -12.28
C LEU A 266 -21.05 23.03 -11.88
N SER A 267 -20.77 23.99 -11.01
CA SER A 267 -21.73 25.03 -10.61
C SER A 267 -21.78 26.18 -11.63
N GLN A 268 -22.84 27.01 -11.56
CA GLN A 268 -22.99 28.18 -12.45
C GLN A 268 -21.80 29.16 -12.40
N ALA A 269 -21.15 29.29 -11.24
CA ALA A 269 -19.98 30.16 -11.06
C ALA A 269 -18.81 29.85 -12.03
N TRP A 270 -18.72 28.64 -12.59
CA TRP A 270 -17.66 28.27 -13.54
C TRP A 270 -17.73 29.01 -14.88
N ALA A 271 -18.88 29.60 -15.22
CA ALA A 271 -19.04 30.41 -16.42
C ALA A 271 -18.08 31.62 -16.46
N GLU A 272 -17.71 32.16 -15.29
CA GLU A 272 -16.99 33.45 -15.18
C GLU A 272 -15.81 33.44 -14.20
N ASN A 273 -15.71 32.44 -13.32
CA ASN A 273 -14.65 32.40 -12.31
C ASN A 273 -13.23 32.22 -12.89
N ASP A 274 -12.21 32.58 -12.11
CA ASP A 274 -10.83 32.52 -12.59
C ASP A 274 -10.28 31.09 -12.71
N ILE A 275 -10.81 30.14 -11.94
CA ILE A 275 -10.46 28.71 -12.04
C ILE A 275 -10.90 28.18 -13.42
N GLY A 276 -12.10 28.54 -13.88
CA GLY A 276 -12.63 28.19 -15.19
C GLY A 276 -11.78 28.79 -16.32
N LYS A 277 -11.32 30.04 -16.18
CA LYS A 277 -10.38 30.65 -17.15
C LYS A 277 -9.09 29.83 -17.28
N ARG A 278 -8.50 29.41 -16.15
CA ARG A 278 -7.28 28.59 -16.14
C ARG A 278 -7.51 27.21 -16.76
N LEU A 279 -8.62 26.54 -16.42
CA LEU A 279 -9.00 25.27 -17.04
C LEU A 279 -9.17 25.40 -18.56
N MET A 280 -9.83 26.45 -19.05
CA MET A 280 -9.99 26.68 -20.50
C MET A 280 -8.65 26.88 -21.20
N LYS A 281 -7.69 27.56 -20.55
CA LYS A 281 -6.32 27.69 -21.07
C LYS A 281 -5.63 26.33 -21.19
N VAL A 282 -5.81 25.46 -20.20
CA VAL A 282 -5.27 24.08 -20.22
C VAL A 282 -5.88 23.27 -21.36
N ILE A 283 -7.20 23.35 -21.57
CA ILE A 283 -7.87 22.68 -22.70
C ILE A 283 -7.32 23.17 -24.05
N ALA A 284 -7.14 24.50 -24.20
CA ALA A 284 -6.66 25.09 -25.44
C ALA A 284 -5.20 24.74 -25.75
N GLY A 285 -4.37 24.54 -24.71
CA GLY A 285 -2.96 24.18 -24.84
C GLY A 285 -2.67 22.67 -24.78
N ALA A 286 -3.69 21.82 -24.63
CA ALA A 286 -3.50 20.38 -24.53
C ALA A 286 -3.17 19.75 -25.89
N GLU A 287 -2.10 18.98 -25.93
CA GLU A 287 -1.65 18.23 -27.10
C GLU A 287 -2.10 16.77 -27.02
N PRO A 288 -2.21 16.05 -28.15
CA PRO A 288 -2.45 14.61 -28.13
C PRO A 288 -1.34 13.85 -27.38
N LEU A 289 -1.73 12.79 -26.66
CA LEU A 289 -0.77 11.96 -25.95
C LEU A 289 0.21 11.29 -26.94
N PRO A 290 1.53 11.37 -26.70
CA PRO A 290 2.55 10.72 -27.52
C PRO A 290 2.31 9.21 -27.65
N SER A 291 2.74 8.63 -28.78
CA SER A 291 2.47 7.21 -29.10
C SER A 291 3.11 6.22 -28.13
N ASP A 292 4.25 6.59 -27.54
CA ASP A 292 5.02 5.86 -26.54
C ASP A 292 4.39 5.94 -25.14
N GLU A 293 3.61 6.98 -24.86
CA GLU A 293 2.86 7.12 -23.61
C GLU A 293 1.44 6.55 -23.66
N LEU A 294 0.95 6.19 -24.86
CA LEU A 294 -0.38 5.60 -24.98
C LEU A 294 -0.47 4.35 -24.11
N PRO A 295 -1.55 4.21 -23.30
CA PRO A 295 -1.78 2.99 -22.56
C PRO A 295 -1.64 1.82 -23.50
N GLU A 296 -0.85 0.82 -23.10
CA GLU A 296 -0.67 -0.38 -23.89
C GLU A 296 -2.06 -0.83 -24.36
N ARG A 297 -2.14 -1.29 -25.61
CA ARG A 297 -3.27 -2.18 -25.93
C ARG A 297 -3.09 -3.26 -24.89
N SER A 298 -4.01 -3.36 -23.93
CA SER A 298 -4.10 -4.60 -23.18
C SER A 298 -4.05 -5.63 -24.27
N GLY A 299 -2.94 -6.37 -24.30
CA GLY A 299 -2.91 -7.54 -25.13
C GLY A 299 -4.22 -8.20 -24.78
N ARG A 300 -4.93 -8.69 -25.78
CA ARG A 300 -5.54 -9.98 -25.53
C ARG A 300 -4.35 -10.89 -25.14
N GLY A 301 -3.82 -10.76 -23.91
CA GLY A 301 -3.10 -11.81 -23.23
C GLY A 301 -4.10 -12.93 -23.32
N ALA A 302 -3.71 -13.93 -24.14
CA ALA A 302 -4.63 -14.80 -24.88
C ALA A 302 -5.87 -14.97 -24.04
N PRO A 303 -7.06 -14.44 -24.45
CA PRO A 303 -8.21 -14.39 -23.57
C PRO A 303 -8.32 -15.81 -23.09
N LEU A 304 -7.99 -16.03 -21.81
CA LEU A 304 -7.69 -17.37 -21.33
C LEU A 304 -8.86 -18.18 -21.86
N GLY A 305 -8.58 -19.11 -22.78
CA GLY A 305 -9.66 -19.86 -23.38
C GLY A 305 -10.45 -20.46 -22.21
N LYS A 306 -11.65 -21.00 -22.46
CA LYS A 306 -12.36 -21.67 -21.35
C LYS A 306 -11.44 -22.64 -20.57
N GLU A 307 -10.49 -23.26 -21.26
CA GLU A 307 -9.41 -24.08 -20.70
C GLU A 307 -8.35 -23.31 -19.90
N GLY A 308 -7.85 -22.17 -20.38
CA GLY A 308 -6.85 -21.38 -19.65
C GLY A 308 -7.38 -20.86 -18.31
N ALA A 309 -8.66 -20.49 -18.23
CA ALA A 309 -9.28 -20.07 -16.98
C ALA A 309 -9.32 -21.21 -15.96
N LEU A 310 -9.60 -22.44 -16.42
CA LEU A 310 -9.54 -23.63 -15.57
C LEU A 310 -8.12 -23.91 -15.07
N VAL A 311 -7.10 -23.73 -15.92
CA VAL A 311 -5.69 -23.86 -15.49
C VAL A 311 -5.34 -22.80 -14.43
N ALA A 312 -5.79 -21.56 -14.59
CA ALA A 312 -5.59 -20.53 -13.57
C ALA A 312 -6.29 -20.87 -12.24
N ASP A 313 -7.45 -21.53 -12.28
CA ASP A 313 -8.13 -21.99 -11.06
C ASP A 313 -7.40 -23.17 -10.39
N LEU A 314 -6.78 -24.06 -11.17
CA LEU A 314 -5.87 -25.09 -10.64
C LEU A 314 -4.64 -24.47 -9.96
N LEU A 315 -4.05 -23.42 -10.55
CA LEU A 315 -2.95 -22.66 -9.94
C LEU A 315 -3.37 -22.00 -8.62
N LYS A 316 -4.56 -21.39 -8.56
CA LYS A 316 -5.08 -20.79 -7.32
C LYS A 316 -5.29 -21.84 -6.23
N LEU A 317 -5.73 -23.04 -6.61
CA LEU A 317 -5.85 -24.16 -5.67
C LEU A 317 -4.48 -24.60 -5.15
N LEU A 318 -3.49 -24.76 -6.04
CA LEU A 318 -2.11 -25.09 -5.67
C LEU A 318 -1.54 -24.06 -4.69
N LEU A 319 -1.72 -22.77 -4.99
CA LEU A 319 -1.27 -21.66 -4.15
C LEU A 319 -1.88 -21.77 -2.75
N LYS A 320 -3.20 -22.01 -2.67
CA LYS A 320 -3.91 -22.14 -1.38
C LYS A 320 -3.37 -23.31 -0.54
N ILE A 321 -3.02 -24.43 -1.18
CA ILE A 321 -2.43 -25.58 -0.49
C ILE A 321 -1.05 -25.21 0.05
N ARG A 322 -0.17 -24.69 -0.82
CA ARG A 322 1.20 -24.31 -0.45
C ARG A 322 1.22 -23.27 0.66
N CYS A 323 0.41 -22.21 0.56
CA CYS A 323 0.23 -21.20 1.61
C CYS A 323 -0.16 -21.80 2.96
N ARG A 324 -1.05 -22.80 2.97
CA ARG A 324 -1.49 -23.46 4.21
C ARG A 324 -0.41 -24.38 4.79
N GLU A 325 0.35 -25.06 3.94
CA GLU A 325 1.45 -25.95 4.36
C GLU A 325 2.59 -25.17 5.02
N ILE A 326 2.95 -24.01 4.46
CA ILE A 326 4.06 -23.20 4.96
C ILE A 326 3.62 -22.05 5.89
N ASP A 327 2.32 -21.88 6.10
CA ASP A 327 1.70 -20.81 6.90
C ASP A 327 2.11 -19.40 6.46
N VAL A 328 1.82 -19.07 5.20
CA VAL A 328 2.10 -17.77 4.55
C VAL A 328 0.87 -17.27 3.81
N ALA A 329 0.73 -15.96 3.71
CA ALA A 329 -0.35 -15.32 2.98
C ALA A 329 -0.10 -15.36 1.46
N SER A 330 -1.14 -15.68 0.68
CA SER A 330 -1.04 -15.82 -0.78
C SER A 330 -0.46 -14.60 -1.47
N ARG A 331 -0.86 -13.40 -1.04
CA ARG A 331 -0.42 -12.13 -1.62
C ARG A 331 1.09 -11.89 -1.54
N LEU A 332 1.81 -12.49 -0.59
CA LEU A 332 3.27 -12.38 -0.53
C LEU A 332 3.95 -13.17 -1.66
N LEU A 333 3.37 -14.32 -2.01
CA LEU A 333 3.86 -15.19 -3.06
C LEU A 333 3.53 -14.65 -4.45
N THR A 334 2.25 -14.36 -4.73
CA THR A 334 1.82 -13.93 -6.07
C THR A 334 0.40 -13.35 -6.06
N ARG A 335 -0.06 -12.86 -7.21
CA ARG A 335 -1.40 -12.29 -7.44
C ARG A 335 -2.15 -13.05 -8.54
N SER A 336 -3.46 -12.84 -8.60
CA SER A 336 -4.34 -13.53 -9.56
C SER A 336 -3.98 -13.26 -11.02
N ASP A 337 -3.61 -12.02 -11.36
CA ASP A 337 -3.19 -11.61 -12.69
C ASP A 337 -1.89 -12.28 -13.14
N GLU A 338 -0.97 -12.52 -12.21
CA GLU A 338 0.26 -13.26 -12.48
C GLU A 338 -0.01 -14.76 -12.71
N MET A 339 -0.93 -15.37 -11.97
CA MET A 339 -1.39 -16.75 -12.22
C MET A 339 -2.08 -16.89 -13.59
N GLU A 340 -2.91 -15.92 -13.95
CA GLU A 340 -3.53 -15.85 -15.27
C GLU A 340 -2.47 -15.70 -16.38
N SER A 341 -1.45 -14.88 -16.16
CA SER A 341 -0.34 -14.70 -17.08
C SER A 341 0.48 -16.00 -17.24
N LEU A 342 0.74 -16.71 -16.15
CA LEU A 342 1.46 -17.99 -16.17
C LEU A 342 0.67 -19.05 -16.96
N ALA A 343 -0.64 -19.15 -16.70
CA ALA A 343 -1.55 -20.03 -17.44
C ALA A 343 -1.62 -19.68 -18.93
N ALA A 344 -1.48 -18.39 -19.28
CA ALA A 344 -1.43 -17.91 -20.66
C ALA A 344 -0.08 -18.13 -21.37
N GLY A 345 0.89 -18.78 -20.71
CA GLY A 345 2.19 -19.08 -21.31
C GLY A 345 3.27 -18.02 -21.05
N ILE A 346 3.00 -16.98 -20.27
CA ILE A 346 4.01 -15.99 -19.90
C ILE A 346 4.96 -16.61 -18.88
N ARG A 347 6.27 -16.39 -19.05
CA ARG A 347 7.32 -16.97 -18.20
C ARG A 347 8.25 -15.94 -17.56
N LYS A 348 8.15 -14.67 -17.95
CA LYS A 348 8.87 -13.57 -17.30
C LYS A 348 8.00 -12.99 -16.19
N LEU A 349 7.96 -13.66 -15.06
CA LEU A 349 7.05 -13.37 -13.94
C LEU A 349 7.81 -13.46 -12.60
N PRO A 350 7.62 -12.53 -11.65
CA PRO A 350 8.25 -12.58 -10.32
C PRO A 350 8.09 -13.90 -9.56
N VAL A 351 6.98 -14.60 -9.74
CA VAL A 351 6.69 -15.91 -9.12
C VAL A 351 7.67 -16.99 -9.56
N LEU A 352 8.33 -16.80 -10.72
CA LEU A 352 9.33 -17.71 -11.27
C LEU A 352 10.78 -17.28 -10.94
N GLU A 353 10.97 -16.37 -10.00
CA GLU A 353 12.28 -15.86 -9.60
C GLU A 353 12.54 -16.04 -8.10
N GLY A 354 13.81 -16.23 -7.73
CA GLY A 354 14.28 -16.27 -6.34
C GLY A 354 13.53 -17.26 -5.44
N TRP A 355 13.29 -16.86 -4.20
CA TRP A 355 12.61 -17.69 -3.20
C TRP A 355 11.16 -18.03 -3.59
N ARG A 356 10.48 -17.18 -4.39
CA ARG A 356 9.11 -17.47 -4.87
C ARG A 356 9.09 -18.68 -5.77
N TYR A 357 10.11 -18.82 -6.63
CA TYR A 357 10.27 -19.99 -7.48
C TYR A 357 10.44 -21.27 -6.65
N GLU A 358 11.31 -21.23 -5.65
CA GLU A 358 11.62 -22.37 -4.79
C GLU A 358 10.39 -22.84 -3.99
N VAL A 359 9.55 -21.91 -3.55
CA VAL A 359 8.40 -22.18 -2.67
C VAL A 359 7.13 -22.55 -3.43
N PHE A 360 6.88 -21.93 -4.58
CA PHE A 360 5.64 -22.10 -5.34
C PHE A 360 5.84 -22.13 -6.86
N GLY A 361 6.71 -21.27 -7.40
CA GLY A 361 6.83 -21.08 -8.85
C GLY A 361 7.25 -22.33 -9.62
N ARG A 362 8.11 -23.18 -9.05
CA ARG A 362 8.49 -24.46 -9.67
C ARG A 362 7.28 -25.37 -9.87
N ASP A 363 6.51 -25.61 -8.81
CA ASP A 363 5.34 -26.50 -8.86
C ASP A 363 4.23 -25.89 -9.74
N ALA A 364 4.07 -24.57 -9.68
CA ALA A 364 3.16 -23.84 -10.56
C ALA A 364 3.53 -24.01 -12.03
N LEU A 365 4.83 -23.97 -12.36
CA LEU A 365 5.34 -24.20 -13.70
C LEU A 365 5.12 -25.66 -14.14
N GLU A 366 5.43 -26.62 -13.28
CA GLU A 366 5.20 -28.04 -13.55
C GLU A 366 3.72 -28.37 -13.76
N LEU A 367 2.82 -27.71 -13.03
CA LEU A 367 1.38 -27.87 -13.21
C LEU A 367 0.92 -27.38 -14.59
N VAL A 368 1.37 -26.19 -15.04
CA VAL A 368 0.99 -25.67 -16.36
C VAL A 368 1.67 -26.40 -17.53
N GLU A 369 2.77 -27.10 -17.26
CA GLU A 369 3.48 -27.93 -18.24
C GLU A 369 3.01 -29.39 -18.25
N GLY A 370 2.02 -29.75 -17.42
CA GLY A 370 1.49 -31.11 -17.37
C GLY A 370 2.48 -32.13 -16.79
N ARG A 371 3.34 -31.69 -15.87
CA ARG A 371 4.24 -32.56 -15.09
C ARG A 371 3.74 -32.83 -13.67
N LEU A 372 2.87 -31.95 -13.16
CA LEU A 372 2.24 -32.06 -11.85
C LEU A 372 0.72 -32.24 -12.01
N ALA A 373 0.13 -33.13 -11.22
CA ALA A 373 -1.31 -33.37 -11.18
C ALA A 373 -1.85 -33.39 -9.75
N PHE A 374 -3.16 -33.14 -9.63
CA PHE A 374 -3.90 -33.33 -8.39
C PHE A 374 -4.52 -34.73 -8.34
N ALA A 375 -4.39 -35.39 -7.20
CA ALA A 375 -5.07 -36.64 -6.88
C ALA A 375 -5.91 -36.46 -5.61
N VAL A 376 -6.99 -37.23 -5.47
CA VAL A 376 -7.74 -37.29 -4.21
C VAL A 376 -7.60 -38.68 -3.63
N GLU A 377 -6.91 -38.80 -2.50
CA GLU A 377 -6.74 -40.06 -1.79
C GLU A 377 -7.44 -39.98 -0.43
N LYS A 378 -8.40 -40.87 -0.18
CA LYS A 378 -9.18 -40.94 1.08
C LYS A 378 -9.81 -39.58 1.44
N GLY A 379 -10.34 -38.88 0.43
CA GLY A 379 -10.97 -37.56 0.60
C GLY A 379 -10.00 -36.41 0.86
N ARG A 380 -8.68 -36.63 0.73
CA ARG A 380 -7.65 -35.59 0.86
C ARG A 380 -6.98 -35.34 -0.49
N LEU A 381 -6.79 -34.07 -0.80
CA LEU A 381 -6.07 -33.66 -2.00
C LEU A 381 -4.57 -33.95 -1.81
N LYS A 382 -3.96 -34.55 -2.83
CA LYS A 382 -2.54 -34.85 -2.94
C LYS A 382 -2.01 -34.32 -4.28
N MET A 383 -0.72 -34.04 -4.32
CA MET A 383 0.01 -33.71 -5.54
C MET A 383 0.83 -34.93 -5.94
N THR A 384 0.90 -35.22 -7.24
CA THR A 384 1.72 -36.31 -7.81
C THR A 384 2.36 -35.84 -9.11
N HIS A 385 3.56 -36.33 -9.43
CA HIS A 385 4.10 -36.18 -10.77
C HIS A 385 3.40 -37.16 -11.71
N ILE A 386 3.20 -36.74 -12.96
CA ILE A 386 2.49 -37.55 -13.95
C ILE A 386 3.30 -38.81 -14.32
N ASP A 387 4.63 -38.69 -14.38
CA ASP A 387 5.53 -39.82 -14.67
C ASP A 387 5.42 -40.94 -13.61
N ASP A 388 5.16 -40.58 -12.35
CA ASP A 388 4.99 -41.55 -11.25
C ASP A 388 3.65 -42.31 -11.38
N VAL A 389 2.61 -41.65 -11.91
CA VAL A 389 1.29 -42.26 -12.12
C VAL A 389 1.33 -43.28 -13.26
N GLU A 390 2.08 -42.99 -14.33
CA GLU A 390 2.25 -43.93 -15.44
C GLU A 390 3.06 -45.16 -15.03
N ALA A 391 4.08 -44.99 -14.18
CA ALA A 391 4.89 -46.09 -13.65
C ALA A 391 4.08 -47.04 -12.74
N ASP A 392 3.25 -46.49 -11.84
CA ASP A 392 2.39 -47.30 -10.96
C ASP A 392 1.27 -48.01 -11.74
N GLY A 393 0.67 -47.35 -12.74
CA GLY A 393 -0.33 -47.95 -13.61
C GLY A 393 0.24 -49.10 -14.47
N ALA A 394 1.46 -48.93 -14.99
CA ALA A 394 2.15 -49.99 -15.73
C ALA A 394 2.55 -51.17 -14.84
N ALA A 395 2.96 -50.91 -13.59
CA ALA A 395 3.29 -51.95 -12.62
C ALA A 395 2.05 -52.74 -12.16
N GLN A 396 0.90 -52.09 -11.99
CA GLN A 396 -0.38 -52.76 -11.69
C GLN A 396 -0.89 -53.59 -12.87
N ALA A 397 -0.82 -53.06 -14.10
CA ALA A 397 -1.25 -53.79 -15.30
C ALA A 397 -0.33 -54.98 -15.67
N ALA A 398 0.91 -55.00 -15.19
CA ALA A 398 1.83 -56.13 -15.34
C ALA A 398 1.68 -57.19 -14.23
N ALA A 399 0.93 -56.88 -13.16
CA ALA A 399 0.66 -57.78 -12.03
C ALA A 399 -0.72 -58.46 -12.11
N GLU A 400 -1.62 -57.97 -12.99
CA GLU A 400 -2.84 -58.65 -13.46
C GLU A 400 -2.55 -59.54 -14.67
#